data_AF-A0AAD1MJI5-F1
#
_entry.id   AF-A0AAD1MJI5-F1
#
_cell.length_a   1.000
_cell.length_b   1.000
_cell.length_c   1.000
_cell.angle_alpha   90.00
_cell.angle_beta   90.00
_cell.angle_gamma   90.00
#
_symmetry.space_group_name_H-M   'P 1'
#
loop_
_entity.id
_entity.type
_entity.pdbx_description
1 polymer ?
#
loop_
_entity_poly.entity_id
_entity_poly.type
_entity_poly.pdbx_seq_one_letter_code
_entity_poly.pdbx_strand_id
1 'polypeptide(L)'
;MADSTVRGYDIIGDIHGCASQLEELLTELGYEITDSAGEYRHPDRQAIFVGDLIDRGDEHQRVLEIVKAMVDAGSARIVMGNHEFNALAYHAEWPEGSGKYLRPHDDPDNPWSEKNTRQHQAFLDQITGEQRRYYLDWFATLPIWLDLGGLRVVHACWHDESIAVVQERCGSAAPFTDVARLVAASDKSDPLYRAVETLLKGPEISLVDYGQPEYRDKDDVPRASARIRWWDSEAGTLRDAAVMDSGIKTKDRKPYPELPDTELRADAASYVYTGEVPVFYGHYWRQGAPEPGQDWTARTACVDFSAVKPGGALTAYRWSGESEIDPANYHQLGAAWDFPSLALVWEAKTRAIVAGAGRIEALTDAEVESEVLPNLHKERIVSRYTYRAFWSAEDEMYVGVVAEFPHMSWLADSAREALAGIEKIVTDIVADMEANGEFVPVPFADRP
;
A
#
# COMPACT_ATOMS: atom_id res chain seq x y z
N MET A 1 -29.06 -4.97 -23.89
CA MET A 1 -29.47 -3.82 -23.07
C MET A 1 -28.25 -3.39 -22.31
N ALA A 2 -27.63 -2.30 -22.73
CA ALA A 2 -26.45 -1.75 -22.08
C ALA A 2 -26.93 -0.79 -20.99
N ASP A 3 -26.77 -1.16 -19.73
CA ASP A 3 -26.98 -0.24 -18.62
C ASP A 3 -25.72 0.63 -18.50
N SER A 4 -25.66 1.70 -19.29
CA SER A 4 -24.53 2.63 -19.34
C SER A 4 -24.72 3.75 -18.31
N THR A 5 -24.73 3.41 -17.02
CA THR A 5 -24.87 4.37 -15.91
C THR A 5 -23.59 4.56 -15.11
N VAL A 6 -22.55 3.73 -15.32
CA VAL A 6 -21.24 3.92 -14.67
C VAL A 6 -20.54 5.15 -15.27
N ARG A 7 -20.32 6.17 -14.44
CA ARG A 7 -19.67 7.45 -14.78
C ARG A 7 -18.20 7.52 -14.34
N GLY A 8 -17.71 6.53 -13.60
CA GLY A 8 -16.34 6.47 -13.11
C GLY A 8 -16.04 5.19 -12.35
N TYR A 9 -14.78 5.02 -11.97
CA TYR A 9 -14.29 3.87 -11.22
C TYR A 9 -13.57 4.33 -9.96
N ASP A 10 -13.74 3.59 -8.86
CA ASP A 10 -12.86 3.72 -7.69
C ASP A 10 -11.91 2.50 -7.70
N ILE A 11 -10.64 2.73 -8.04
CA ILE A 11 -9.62 1.67 -8.14
C ILE A 11 -9.00 1.47 -6.76
N ILE A 12 -9.19 0.31 -6.15
CA ILE A 12 -8.81 -0.01 -4.77
C ILE A 12 -7.58 -0.91 -4.75
N GLY A 13 -6.59 -0.52 -3.94
CA GLY A 13 -5.31 -1.20 -3.75
C GLY A 13 -5.36 -2.56 -3.05
N ASP A 14 -4.18 -3.10 -2.76
CA ASP A 14 -3.96 -4.38 -2.09
C ASP A 14 -4.63 -4.37 -0.70
N ILE A 15 -5.54 -5.33 -0.45
CA ILE A 15 -6.36 -5.38 0.77
C ILE A 15 -5.75 -6.30 1.83
N HIS A 16 -5.14 -7.41 1.43
CA HIS A 16 -4.44 -8.33 2.33
C HIS A 16 -5.21 -8.72 3.61
N GLY A 17 -6.48 -9.09 3.47
CA GLY A 17 -7.30 -9.52 4.60
C GLY A 17 -7.71 -8.40 5.57
N CYS A 18 -7.67 -7.12 5.18
CA CYS A 18 -8.13 -5.99 5.99
C CYS A 18 -9.59 -5.62 5.67
N ALA A 19 -10.54 -6.42 6.14
CA ALA A 19 -11.96 -6.23 5.83
C ALA A 19 -12.56 -4.99 6.48
N SER A 20 -12.22 -4.71 7.73
CA SER A 20 -12.72 -3.53 8.46
C SER A 20 -12.35 -2.24 7.71
N GLN A 21 -11.10 -2.14 7.24
CA GLN A 21 -10.63 -1.02 6.42
C GLN A 21 -11.32 -0.95 5.06
N LEU A 22 -11.61 -2.09 4.44
CA LEU A 22 -12.33 -2.15 3.17
C LEU A 22 -13.77 -1.62 3.31
N GLU A 23 -14.49 -2.03 4.35
CA GLU A 23 -15.85 -1.56 4.60
C GLU A 23 -15.90 -0.06 4.90
N GLU A 24 -14.94 0.44 5.67
CA GLU A 24 -14.78 1.86 5.96
C GLU A 24 -14.52 2.66 4.67
N LEU A 25 -13.57 2.21 3.85
CA LEU A 25 -13.22 2.87 2.59
C LEU A 25 -14.41 2.87 1.61
N LEU A 26 -15.10 1.74 1.48
CA LEU A 26 -16.31 1.65 0.64
C LEU A 26 -17.39 2.64 1.11
N THR A 27 -17.57 2.77 2.43
CA THR A 27 -18.50 3.74 3.03
C THR A 27 -18.09 5.19 2.74
N GLU A 28 -16.81 5.54 2.92
CA GLU A 28 -16.29 6.89 2.60
C GLU A 28 -16.41 7.23 1.11
N LEU A 29 -16.24 6.23 0.24
CA LEU A 29 -16.43 6.36 -1.20
C LEU A 29 -17.92 6.35 -1.60
N GLY A 30 -18.85 6.24 -0.64
CA GLY A 30 -20.30 6.33 -0.86
C GLY A 30 -20.94 5.06 -1.41
N TYR A 31 -20.31 3.89 -1.27
CA TYR A 31 -20.93 2.61 -1.57
C TYR A 31 -21.85 2.21 -0.42
N GLU A 32 -23.04 1.74 -0.76
CA GLU A 32 -24.04 1.30 0.21
C GLU A 32 -24.36 -0.19 0.00
N ILE A 33 -24.70 -0.89 1.08
CA ILE A 33 -25.18 -2.27 0.99
C ILE A 33 -26.61 -2.25 0.44
N THR A 34 -26.88 -3.02 -0.61
CA THR A 34 -28.24 -3.10 -1.15
C THR A 34 -29.11 -4.09 -0.36
N ASP A 35 -30.37 -3.71 -0.09
CA ASP A 35 -31.34 -4.57 0.62
C ASP A 35 -31.65 -5.89 -0.10
N SER A 36 -31.42 -5.95 -1.41
CA SER A 36 -31.82 -7.08 -2.26
C SER A 36 -30.79 -8.20 -2.39
N ALA A 37 -29.49 -7.86 -2.34
CA ALA A 37 -28.42 -8.83 -2.58
C ALA A 37 -27.25 -8.72 -1.57
N GLY A 38 -27.29 -7.77 -0.64
CA GLY A 38 -26.31 -7.66 0.44
C GLY A 38 -24.91 -7.27 0.00
N GLU A 39 -24.74 -6.83 -1.26
CA GLU A 39 -23.48 -6.36 -1.81
C GLU A 39 -23.35 -4.83 -1.70
N TYR A 40 -22.11 -4.34 -1.64
CA TYR A 40 -21.83 -2.91 -1.77
C TYR A 40 -22.02 -2.45 -3.21
N ARG A 41 -22.70 -1.31 -3.39
CA ARG A 41 -22.93 -0.68 -4.69
C ARG A 41 -22.93 0.83 -4.57
N HIS A 42 -22.32 1.50 -5.54
CA HIS A 42 -22.46 2.94 -5.73
C HIS A 42 -23.46 3.20 -6.87
N PRO A 43 -24.31 4.25 -6.81
CA PRO A 43 -25.31 4.54 -7.84
C PRO A 43 -24.71 4.84 -9.23
N ASP A 44 -23.56 5.52 -9.27
CA ASP A 44 -22.96 6.03 -10.52
C ASP A 44 -21.50 5.56 -10.75
N ARG A 45 -20.92 4.73 -9.88
CA ARG A 45 -19.50 4.31 -9.94
C ARG A 45 -19.37 2.81 -9.71
N GLN A 46 -18.25 2.24 -10.14
CA GLN A 46 -17.94 0.82 -9.97
C GLN A 46 -16.56 0.67 -9.34
N ALA A 47 -16.40 -0.22 -8.37
CA ALA A 47 -15.08 -0.49 -7.79
C ALA A 47 -14.22 -1.34 -8.75
N ILE A 48 -12.90 -1.13 -8.77
CA ILE A 48 -11.95 -2.05 -9.40
C ILE A 48 -10.88 -2.43 -8.39
N PHE A 49 -10.82 -3.71 -8.01
CA PHE A 49 -9.78 -4.21 -7.10
C PHE A 49 -8.53 -4.63 -7.87
N VAL A 50 -7.35 -4.21 -7.41
CA VAL A 50 -6.06 -4.53 -8.08
C VAL A 50 -5.46 -5.89 -7.69
N GLY A 51 -6.22 -6.73 -6.97
CA GLY A 51 -5.78 -8.05 -6.51
C GLY A 51 -5.26 -8.04 -5.08
N ASP A 52 -4.56 -9.12 -4.69
CA ASP A 52 -3.97 -9.29 -3.37
C ASP A 52 -4.98 -9.08 -2.25
N LEU A 53 -6.08 -9.84 -2.34
CA LEU A 53 -7.16 -9.85 -1.35
C LEU A 53 -6.76 -10.59 -0.07
N ILE A 54 -5.86 -11.58 -0.22
CA ILE A 54 -5.52 -12.55 0.82
C ILE A 54 -4.09 -12.44 1.32
N ASP A 55 -3.82 -13.24 2.35
CA ASP A 55 -2.60 -13.32 3.15
C ASP A 55 -2.29 -12.04 3.94
N ARG A 56 -1.40 -12.18 4.94
CA ARG A 56 -0.93 -11.13 5.88
C ARG A 56 -1.91 -10.72 6.96
N GLY A 57 -3.08 -10.18 6.61
CA GLY A 57 -4.08 -9.70 7.57
C GLY A 57 -4.83 -10.85 8.24
N ASP A 58 -5.97 -10.56 8.86
CA ASP A 58 -6.72 -11.54 9.65
C ASP A 58 -8.24 -11.55 9.42
N GLU A 59 -8.74 -10.86 8.40
CA GLU A 59 -10.18 -10.82 8.05
C GLU A 59 -10.47 -11.33 6.62
N HIS A 60 -9.67 -12.29 6.13
CA HIS A 60 -9.74 -12.86 4.79
C HIS A 60 -11.14 -13.28 4.37
N GLN A 61 -11.85 -13.98 5.25
CA GLN A 61 -13.18 -14.48 4.94
C GLN A 61 -14.11 -13.32 4.58
N ARG A 62 -14.09 -12.24 5.37
CA ARG A 62 -14.96 -11.09 5.15
C ARG A 62 -14.57 -10.31 3.90
N VAL A 63 -13.27 -10.14 3.62
CA VAL A 63 -12.79 -9.54 2.36
C VAL A 63 -13.33 -10.33 1.16
N LEU A 64 -13.19 -11.66 1.17
CA LEU A 64 -13.62 -12.50 0.06
C LEU A 64 -15.13 -12.50 -0.11
N GLU A 65 -15.91 -12.49 0.98
CA GLU A 65 -17.37 -12.34 0.94
C GLU A 65 -17.79 -11.02 0.29
N ILE A 66 -17.17 -9.90 0.67
CA ILE A 66 -17.47 -8.56 0.14
C ILE A 66 -17.11 -8.49 -1.35
N VAL A 67 -15.84 -8.73 -1.68
CA VAL A 67 -15.31 -8.50 -3.03
C VAL A 67 -15.98 -9.44 -4.01
N LYS A 68 -16.15 -10.72 -3.66
CA LYS A 68 -16.82 -11.66 -4.54
C LYS A 68 -18.29 -11.30 -4.76
N ALA A 69 -19.02 -10.91 -3.72
CA ALA A 69 -20.42 -10.49 -3.87
C ALA A 69 -20.55 -9.28 -4.82
N MET A 70 -19.66 -8.30 -4.71
CA MET A 70 -19.64 -7.15 -5.61
C MET A 70 -19.33 -7.55 -7.07
N VAL A 71 -18.36 -8.44 -7.27
CA VAL A 71 -17.98 -8.93 -8.62
C VAL A 71 -19.11 -9.76 -9.24
N ASP A 72 -19.71 -10.68 -8.49
CA ASP A 72 -20.83 -11.51 -8.95
C ASP A 72 -22.06 -10.65 -9.33
N ALA A 73 -22.33 -9.58 -8.56
CA ALA A 73 -23.42 -8.65 -8.81
C ALA A 73 -23.10 -7.57 -9.87
N GLY A 74 -21.88 -7.55 -10.40
CA GLY A 74 -21.40 -6.55 -11.35
C GLY A 74 -21.31 -5.13 -10.78
N SER A 75 -21.21 -4.95 -9.46
CA SER A 75 -20.88 -3.66 -8.81
C SER A 75 -19.38 -3.45 -8.62
N ALA A 76 -18.55 -4.46 -8.93
CA ALA A 76 -17.10 -4.34 -9.00
C ALA A 76 -16.49 -5.15 -10.15
N ARG A 77 -15.24 -4.83 -10.47
CA ARG A 77 -14.32 -5.64 -11.26
C ARG A 77 -13.06 -5.92 -10.43
N ILE A 78 -12.23 -6.85 -10.89
CA ILE A 78 -11.01 -7.22 -10.19
C ILE A 78 -9.98 -7.77 -11.18
N VAL A 79 -8.70 -7.55 -10.89
CA VAL A 79 -7.58 -8.30 -11.48
C VAL A 79 -6.94 -9.22 -10.45
N MET A 80 -6.33 -10.31 -10.92
CA MET A 80 -5.59 -11.26 -10.09
C MET A 80 -4.34 -10.60 -9.51
N GLY A 81 -4.12 -10.75 -8.20
CA GLY A 81 -2.84 -10.45 -7.56
C GLY A 81 -1.91 -11.65 -7.51
N ASN A 82 -0.66 -11.42 -7.10
CA ASN A 82 0.28 -12.53 -6.97
C ASN A 82 -0.09 -13.48 -5.83
N HIS A 83 -0.82 -13.01 -4.80
CA HIS A 83 -1.25 -13.85 -3.69
C HIS A 83 -2.35 -14.84 -4.12
N GLU A 84 -3.31 -14.43 -4.95
CA GLU A 84 -4.28 -15.36 -5.55
C GLU A 84 -3.59 -16.38 -6.46
N PHE A 85 -2.62 -15.97 -7.29
CA PHE A 85 -1.83 -16.89 -8.11
C PHE A 85 -1.03 -17.88 -7.25
N ASN A 86 -0.36 -17.39 -6.19
CA ASN A 86 0.41 -18.22 -5.29
C ASN A 86 -0.48 -19.24 -4.55
N ALA A 87 -1.71 -18.86 -4.18
CA ALA A 87 -2.68 -19.77 -3.58
C ALA A 87 -3.11 -20.88 -4.54
N LEU A 88 -3.37 -20.56 -5.82
CA LEU A 88 -3.62 -21.57 -6.85
C LEU A 88 -2.44 -22.54 -6.98
N ALA A 89 -1.21 -22.03 -7.07
CA ALA A 89 -0.02 -22.87 -7.16
C ALA A 89 0.26 -23.69 -5.88
N TYR A 90 -0.10 -23.16 -4.70
CA TYR A 90 0.02 -23.85 -3.41
C TYR A 90 -0.88 -25.09 -3.38
N HIS A 91 -2.07 -25.00 -3.95
CA HIS A 91 -3.06 -26.07 -3.95
C HIS A 91 -3.06 -26.96 -5.19
N ALA A 92 -2.32 -26.60 -6.24
CA ALA A 92 -2.21 -27.38 -7.47
C ALA A 92 -1.10 -28.43 -7.36
N GLU A 93 -1.51 -29.69 -7.25
CA GLU A 93 -0.63 -30.85 -7.34
C GLU A 93 -0.20 -31.09 -8.79
N TRP A 94 1.09 -31.29 -9.05
CA TRP A 94 1.60 -31.58 -10.38
C TRP A 94 2.88 -32.43 -10.40
N PRO A 95 2.94 -33.51 -11.22
CA PRO A 95 1.81 -34.13 -11.91
C PRO A 95 0.72 -34.60 -10.93
N GLU A 96 -0.53 -34.71 -11.40
CA GLU A 96 -1.65 -35.19 -10.57
C GLU A 96 -1.34 -36.56 -9.95
N GLY A 97 -1.55 -36.71 -8.64
CA GLY A 97 -1.26 -37.91 -7.88
C GLY A 97 0.22 -38.14 -7.51
N SER A 98 1.10 -37.15 -7.74
CA SER A 98 2.52 -37.23 -7.39
C SER A 98 2.87 -36.90 -5.92
N GLY A 99 1.95 -36.26 -5.20
CA GLY A 99 2.17 -35.64 -3.89
C GLY A 99 3.05 -34.39 -3.92
N LYS A 100 3.32 -33.82 -5.10
CA LYS A 100 4.13 -32.59 -5.26
C LYS A 100 3.27 -31.44 -5.74
N TYR A 101 3.49 -30.25 -5.20
CA TYR A 101 2.72 -29.05 -5.53
C TYR A 101 3.54 -28.04 -6.33
N LEU A 102 2.88 -27.28 -7.21
CA LEU A 102 3.51 -26.25 -8.02
C LEU A 102 4.21 -25.18 -7.17
N ARG A 103 3.64 -24.88 -6.00
CA ARG A 103 4.30 -24.11 -4.94
C ARG A 103 4.59 -25.04 -3.75
N PRO A 104 5.86 -25.48 -3.58
CA PRO A 104 6.25 -26.43 -2.53
C PRO A 104 5.93 -25.90 -1.13
N HIS A 105 5.37 -26.75 -0.27
CA HIS A 105 5.01 -26.39 1.10
C HIS A 105 5.10 -27.57 2.09
N ASP A 106 5.18 -28.79 1.57
CA ASP A 106 5.32 -30.06 2.29
C ASP A 106 6.59 -30.84 1.87
N ASP A 107 7.49 -30.21 1.12
CA ASP A 107 8.77 -30.77 0.69
C ASP A 107 9.90 -30.32 1.64
N PRO A 108 10.44 -31.21 2.50
CA PRO A 108 11.49 -30.85 3.46
C PRO A 108 12.84 -30.55 2.78
N ASP A 109 13.04 -30.99 1.54
CA ASP A 109 14.27 -30.72 0.78
C ASP A 109 14.19 -29.37 0.04
N ASN A 110 13.02 -28.73 0.02
CA ASN A 110 12.83 -27.44 -0.61
C ASN A 110 12.97 -26.30 0.42
N PRO A 111 13.97 -25.39 0.27
CA PRO A 111 14.22 -24.32 1.24
C PRO A 111 13.11 -23.26 1.28
N TRP A 112 12.16 -23.29 0.35
CA TRP A 112 11.04 -22.36 0.30
C TRP A 112 9.78 -22.88 0.96
N SER A 113 9.67 -24.18 1.28
CA SER A 113 8.44 -24.79 1.82
C SER A 113 7.93 -24.08 3.05
N GLU A 114 8.77 -23.90 4.07
CA GLU A 114 8.40 -23.20 5.32
C GLU A 114 7.98 -21.74 5.06
N LYS A 115 8.67 -21.05 4.15
CA LYS A 115 8.33 -19.67 3.79
C LYS A 115 6.98 -19.60 3.08
N ASN A 116 6.73 -20.51 2.14
CA ASN A 116 5.49 -20.54 1.37
C ASN A 116 4.29 -20.79 2.28
N THR A 117 4.40 -21.77 3.19
CA THR A 117 3.37 -22.03 4.21
C THR A 117 3.17 -20.82 5.11
N ARG A 118 4.23 -20.23 5.64
CA ARG A 118 4.15 -19.05 6.52
C ARG A 118 3.48 -17.85 5.83
N GLN A 119 3.74 -17.62 4.55
CA GLN A 119 3.09 -16.54 3.80
C GLN A 119 1.59 -16.77 3.65
N HIS A 120 1.17 -18.02 3.49
CA HIS A 120 -0.23 -18.40 3.23
C HIS A 120 -1.02 -18.80 4.49
N GLN A 121 -0.34 -18.88 5.64
CA GLN A 121 -0.90 -19.47 6.86
C GLN A 121 -2.17 -18.78 7.32
N ALA A 122 -2.22 -17.45 7.27
CA ALA A 122 -3.37 -16.68 7.76
C ALA A 122 -4.64 -16.96 6.92
N PHE A 123 -4.50 -17.18 5.60
CA PHE A 123 -5.60 -17.66 4.76
C PHE A 123 -5.98 -19.10 5.10
N LEU A 124 -4.99 -19.98 5.28
CA LEU A 124 -5.23 -21.40 5.60
C LEU A 124 -5.97 -21.59 6.92
N ASP A 125 -5.71 -20.74 7.91
CA ASP A 125 -6.31 -20.77 9.24
C ASP A 125 -7.81 -20.42 9.23
N GLN A 126 -8.23 -19.57 8.28
CA GLN A 126 -9.62 -19.08 8.20
C GLN A 126 -10.45 -19.84 7.17
N ILE A 127 -9.87 -20.07 5.99
CA ILE A 127 -10.59 -20.61 4.83
C ILE A 127 -10.25 -22.08 4.69
N THR A 128 -11.21 -22.97 4.95
CA THR A 128 -10.96 -24.42 5.02
C THR A 128 -11.92 -25.23 4.14
N GLY A 129 -11.57 -26.50 3.90
CA GLY A 129 -12.45 -27.47 3.26
C GLY A 129 -13.06 -27.01 1.93
N GLU A 130 -14.39 -27.10 1.84
CA GLU A 130 -15.14 -26.73 0.62
C GLU A 130 -15.11 -25.23 0.35
N GLN A 131 -15.07 -24.39 1.39
CA GLN A 131 -14.99 -22.93 1.23
C GLN A 131 -13.68 -22.52 0.56
N ARG A 132 -12.57 -23.20 0.91
CA ARG A 132 -11.29 -22.99 0.24
C ARG A 132 -11.35 -23.33 -1.24
N ARG A 133 -11.91 -24.50 -1.56
CA ARG A 133 -12.09 -24.92 -2.96
C ARG A 133 -12.94 -23.90 -3.73
N TYR A 134 -14.04 -23.44 -3.14
CA TYR A 134 -14.91 -22.43 -3.73
C TYR A 134 -14.16 -21.13 -4.09
N TYR A 135 -13.33 -20.60 -3.20
CA TYR A 135 -12.56 -19.39 -3.49
C TYR A 135 -11.39 -19.63 -4.46
N LEU A 136 -10.73 -20.79 -4.40
CA LEU A 136 -9.70 -21.16 -5.39
C LEU A 136 -10.28 -21.28 -6.80
N ASP A 137 -11.46 -21.90 -6.93
CA ASP A 137 -12.16 -22.01 -8.21
C ASP A 137 -12.50 -20.61 -8.76
N TRP A 138 -12.91 -19.69 -7.88
CA TRP A 138 -13.13 -18.29 -8.25
C TRP A 138 -11.81 -17.57 -8.64
N PHE A 139 -10.73 -17.74 -7.87
CA PHE A 139 -9.42 -17.14 -8.19
C PHE A 139 -8.94 -17.55 -9.58
N ALA A 140 -9.13 -18.81 -9.97
CA ALA A 140 -8.77 -19.29 -11.30
C ALA A 140 -9.48 -18.55 -12.45
N THR A 141 -10.61 -17.88 -12.18
CA THR A 141 -11.38 -17.09 -13.16
C THR A 141 -10.97 -15.62 -13.25
N LEU A 142 -10.11 -15.13 -12.36
CA LEU A 142 -9.75 -13.71 -12.32
C LEU A 142 -8.86 -13.33 -13.52
N PRO A 143 -9.14 -12.21 -14.22
CA PRO A 143 -8.26 -11.72 -15.27
C PRO A 143 -6.96 -11.14 -14.67
N ILE A 144 -5.85 -11.28 -15.36
CA ILE A 144 -4.54 -10.73 -14.93
C ILE A 144 -4.46 -9.21 -15.19
N TRP A 145 -5.22 -8.71 -16.16
CA TRP A 145 -5.32 -7.28 -16.46
C TRP A 145 -6.72 -6.90 -16.96
N LEU A 146 -7.03 -5.61 -16.91
CA LEU A 146 -8.19 -5.00 -17.55
C LEU A 146 -7.73 -3.86 -18.47
N ASP A 147 -8.17 -3.88 -19.73
CA ASP A 147 -8.14 -2.71 -20.62
C ASP A 147 -9.57 -2.22 -20.82
N LEU A 148 -9.90 -1.05 -20.26
CA LEU A 148 -11.24 -0.45 -20.35
C LEU A 148 -11.28 0.69 -21.37
N GLY A 149 -10.27 0.82 -22.23
CA GLY A 149 -10.11 1.86 -23.23
C GLY A 149 -9.61 3.18 -22.65
N GLY A 150 -10.34 3.76 -21.70
CA GLY A 150 -9.97 5.03 -21.04
C GLY A 150 -8.97 4.86 -19.89
N LEU A 151 -8.85 3.64 -19.35
CA LEU A 151 -7.91 3.30 -18.30
C LEU A 151 -7.54 1.81 -18.38
N ARG A 152 -6.43 1.46 -17.74
CA ARG A 152 -5.88 0.11 -17.65
C ARG A 152 -5.60 -0.24 -16.18
N VAL A 153 -5.80 -1.51 -15.83
CA VAL A 153 -5.52 -2.02 -14.49
C VAL A 153 -4.75 -3.33 -14.58
N VAL A 154 -3.71 -3.46 -13.77
CA VAL A 154 -2.87 -4.66 -13.64
C VAL A 154 -2.32 -4.70 -12.22
N HIS A 155 -2.07 -5.88 -11.66
CA HIS A 155 -1.61 -5.94 -10.28
C HIS A 155 -0.21 -5.33 -10.08
N ALA A 156 0.77 -5.64 -10.94
CA ALA A 156 2.14 -5.12 -10.76
C ALA A 156 2.68 -4.31 -11.93
N CYS A 157 2.71 -4.84 -13.15
CA CYS A 157 3.32 -4.11 -14.29
C CYS A 157 2.51 -4.27 -15.56
N TRP A 158 2.24 -3.15 -16.24
CA TRP A 158 1.65 -3.17 -17.57
C TRP A 158 2.76 -3.29 -18.61
N HIS A 159 2.87 -4.45 -19.25
CA HIS A 159 3.89 -4.71 -20.26
C HIS A 159 3.28 -5.41 -21.47
N ASP A 160 3.23 -4.71 -22.60
CA ASP A 160 2.52 -5.15 -23.80
C ASP A 160 3.08 -6.48 -24.35
N GLU A 161 4.40 -6.71 -24.29
CA GLU A 161 5.00 -7.97 -24.75
C GLU A 161 4.60 -9.14 -23.85
N SER A 162 4.54 -8.95 -22.53
CA SER A 162 4.07 -10.00 -21.60
C SER A 162 2.59 -10.29 -21.80
N ILE A 163 1.76 -9.26 -22.03
CA ILE A 163 0.34 -9.42 -22.37
C ILE A 163 0.20 -10.21 -23.67
N ALA A 164 1.00 -9.90 -24.70
CA ALA A 164 0.98 -10.61 -25.97
C ALA A 164 1.32 -12.10 -25.81
N VAL A 165 2.31 -12.45 -24.98
CA VAL A 165 2.64 -13.85 -24.67
C VAL A 165 1.46 -14.57 -24.01
N VAL A 166 0.79 -13.96 -23.02
CA VAL A 166 -0.38 -14.56 -22.38
C VAL A 166 -1.53 -14.72 -23.38
N GLN A 167 -1.78 -13.72 -24.22
CA GLN A 167 -2.82 -13.79 -25.25
C GLN A 167 -2.54 -14.88 -26.30
N GLU A 168 -1.31 -14.98 -26.79
CA GLU A 168 -0.91 -16.00 -27.78
C GLU A 168 -1.05 -17.42 -27.20
N ARG A 169 -0.59 -17.62 -25.97
CA ARG A 169 -0.53 -18.96 -25.34
C ARG A 169 -1.88 -19.40 -24.75
N CYS A 170 -2.68 -18.46 -24.24
CA CYS A 170 -3.87 -18.76 -23.46
C CYS A 170 -5.19 -18.28 -24.10
N GLY A 171 -5.13 -17.31 -25.01
CA GLY A 171 -6.33 -16.73 -25.67
C GLY A 171 -7.29 -16.02 -24.71
N SER A 172 -6.85 -15.70 -23.48
CA SER A 172 -7.68 -15.12 -22.41
C SER A 172 -6.81 -14.34 -21.43
N ALA A 173 -7.35 -13.26 -20.87
CA ALA A 173 -6.76 -12.56 -19.73
C ALA A 173 -6.93 -13.31 -18.40
N ALA A 174 -7.86 -14.27 -18.32
CA ALA A 174 -8.08 -15.15 -17.17
C ALA A 174 -7.70 -16.59 -17.55
N PRO A 175 -6.41 -16.95 -17.51
CA PRO A 175 -5.95 -18.20 -18.11
C PRO A 175 -6.12 -19.43 -17.19
N PHE A 176 -6.23 -19.26 -15.88
CA PHE A 176 -5.89 -20.32 -14.91
C PHE A 176 -7.01 -21.32 -14.59
N THR A 177 -8.17 -21.23 -15.23
CA THR A 177 -9.16 -22.32 -15.22
C THR A 177 -8.64 -23.60 -15.87
N ASP A 178 -7.62 -23.49 -16.71
CA ASP A 178 -6.87 -24.63 -17.26
C ASP A 178 -5.55 -24.80 -16.51
N VAL A 179 -5.44 -25.89 -15.76
CA VAL A 179 -4.27 -26.22 -14.92
C VAL A 179 -2.98 -26.29 -15.73
N ALA A 180 -3.02 -26.67 -17.01
CA ALA A 180 -1.81 -26.74 -17.84
C ALA A 180 -1.16 -25.35 -18.01
N ARG A 181 -1.97 -24.29 -17.98
CA ARG A 181 -1.48 -22.90 -18.05
C ARG A 181 -0.91 -22.44 -16.71
N LEU A 182 -1.48 -22.89 -15.59
CA LEU A 182 -0.92 -22.66 -14.27
C LEU A 182 0.44 -23.35 -14.10
N VAL A 183 0.57 -24.59 -14.61
CA VAL A 183 1.83 -25.34 -14.67
C VAL A 183 2.87 -24.58 -15.49
N ALA A 184 2.53 -24.18 -16.72
CA ALA A 184 3.44 -23.41 -17.58
C ALA A 184 3.83 -22.06 -16.94
N ALA A 185 2.90 -21.38 -16.28
CA ALA A 185 3.17 -20.15 -15.53
C ALA A 185 3.98 -20.37 -14.24
N SER A 186 4.21 -21.62 -13.82
CA SER A 186 5.02 -21.99 -12.66
C SER A 186 6.39 -22.57 -13.06
N ASP A 187 6.63 -22.81 -14.35
CA ASP A 187 7.89 -23.35 -14.86
C ASP A 187 8.79 -22.23 -15.39
N LYS A 188 9.91 -21.97 -14.70
CA LYS A 188 10.90 -20.93 -15.05
C LYS A 188 11.48 -21.05 -16.47
N SER A 189 11.37 -22.21 -17.10
CA SER A 189 11.82 -22.45 -18.46
C SER A 189 10.79 -22.08 -19.52
N ASP A 190 9.50 -21.96 -19.16
CA ASP A 190 8.44 -21.58 -20.09
C ASP A 190 8.33 -20.05 -20.20
N PRO A 191 8.18 -19.49 -21.41
CA PRO A 191 7.93 -18.05 -21.60
C PRO A 191 6.73 -17.51 -20.80
N LEU A 192 5.70 -18.33 -20.55
CA LEU A 192 4.51 -17.93 -19.80
C LEU A 192 4.86 -17.58 -18.34
N TYR A 193 5.82 -18.27 -17.73
CA TYR A 193 6.30 -17.93 -16.38
C TYR A 193 6.80 -16.49 -16.32
N ARG A 194 7.67 -16.09 -17.25
CA ARG A 194 8.23 -14.73 -17.25
C ARG A 194 7.15 -13.67 -17.48
N ALA A 195 6.22 -13.94 -18.39
CA ALA A 195 5.10 -13.03 -18.65
C ALA A 195 4.21 -12.85 -17.41
N VAL A 196 3.82 -13.95 -16.75
CA VAL A 196 2.98 -13.90 -15.54
C VAL A 196 3.73 -13.27 -14.37
N GLU A 197 5.02 -13.58 -14.16
CA GLU A 197 5.84 -12.93 -13.13
C GLU A 197 5.95 -11.43 -13.37
N THR A 198 6.11 -10.99 -14.62
CA THR A 198 6.15 -9.55 -14.95
C THR A 198 4.83 -8.88 -14.57
N LEU A 199 3.71 -9.45 -15.02
CA LEU A 199 2.38 -8.86 -14.81
C LEU A 199 1.94 -8.85 -13.33
N LEU A 200 2.32 -9.88 -12.57
CA LEU A 200 1.90 -10.06 -11.17
C LEU A 200 2.96 -9.65 -10.13
N LYS A 201 4.24 -9.52 -10.48
CA LYS A 201 5.30 -9.18 -9.50
C LYS A 201 6.23 -8.05 -9.95
N GLY A 202 6.04 -7.59 -11.18
CA GLY A 202 6.87 -6.56 -11.78
C GLY A 202 8.20 -7.12 -12.30
N PRO A 203 8.83 -6.41 -13.25
CA PRO A 203 10.13 -6.80 -13.79
C PRO A 203 11.29 -6.41 -12.86
N GLU A 204 12.38 -7.16 -12.98
CA GLU A 204 13.65 -6.90 -12.30
C GLU A 204 14.77 -6.66 -13.31
N ILE A 205 15.69 -5.76 -12.98
CA ILE A 205 16.91 -5.49 -13.72
C ILE A 205 18.11 -6.10 -13.00
N SER A 206 18.90 -6.86 -13.73
CA SER A 206 20.14 -7.47 -13.22
C SER A 206 21.20 -6.40 -13.02
N LEU A 207 21.61 -6.16 -11.78
CA LEU A 207 22.66 -5.19 -11.44
C LEU A 207 24.04 -5.69 -11.90
N VAL A 208 24.27 -6.99 -11.74
CA VAL A 208 25.55 -7.64 -12.12
C VAL A 208 25.81 -7.61 -13.62
N ASP A 209 24.76 -7.67 -14.43
CA ASP A 209 24.90 -7.54 -15.88
C ASP A 209 25.37 -6.14 -16.29
N TYR A 210 25.08 -5.12 -15.48
CA TYR A 210 25.58 -3.75 -15.63
C TYR A 210 26.90 -3.50 -14.87
N GLY A 211 27.58 -4.57 -14.46
CA GLY A 211 28.87 -4.50 -13.76
C GLY A 211 28.79 -4.01 -12.32
N GLN A 212 27.60 -4.00 -11.71
CA GLN A 212 27.41 -3.60 -10.32
C GLN A 212 27.55 -4.80 -9.37
N PRO A 213 27.99 -4.61 -8.12
CA PRO A 213 28.10 -5.70 -7.15
C PRO A 213 26.72 -6.22 -6.71
N GLU A 214 26.67 -7.43 -6.19
CA GLU A 214 25.49 -7.90 -5.44
C GLU A 214 25.31 -7.07 -4.15
N TYR A 215 24.06 -6.88 -3.73
CA TYR A 215 23.72 -6.28 -2.44
C TYR A 215 23.05 -7.28 -1.50
N ARG A 216 22.96 -6.92 -0.23
CA ARG A 216 22.15 -7.59 0.77
C ARG A 216 20.97 -6.70 1.12
N ASP A 217 19.78 -7.28 1.06
CA ASP A 217 18.56 -6.59 1.51
C ASP A 217 18.53 -6.48 3.05
N LYS A 218 17.46 -5.86 3.57
CA LYS A 218 17.27 -5.65 5.01
C LYS A 218 17.22 -6.94 5.83
N ASP A 219 16.92 -8.07 5.20
CA ASP A 219 16.86 -9.40 5.82
C ASP A 219 18.20 -10.16 5.65
N ASP A 220 19.27 -9.46 5.25
CA ASP A 220 20.60 -9.99 4.94
C ASP A 220 20.59 -10.99 3.76
N VAL A 221 19.58 -10.98 2.88
CA VAL A 221 19.50 -11.89 1.73
C VAL A 221 20.29 -11.32 0.55
N PRO A 222 21.22 -12.08 -0.07
CA PRO A 222 21.94 -11.64 -1.26
C PRO A 222 21.01 -11.44 -2.47
N ARG A 223 21.18 -10.31 -3.17
CA ARG A 223 20.44 -9.90 -4.36
C ARG A 223 21.40 -9.46 -5.45
N ALA A 224 21.14 -9.93 -6.67
CA ALA A 224 21.88 -9.54 -7.88
C ALA A 224 21.05 -8.66 -8.81
N SER A 225 19.76 -8.47 -8.50
CA SER A 225 18.80 -7.72 -9.29
C SER A 225 18.02 -6.76 -8.42
N ALA A 226 17.53 -5.68 -9.02
CA ALA A 226 16.64 -4.70 -8.40
C ALA A 226 15.32 -4.64 -9.18
N ARG A 227 14.25 -4.15 -8.55
CA ARG A 227 12.99 -3.89 -9.28
C ARG A 227 13.20 -2.75 -10.27
N ILE A 228 12.48 -2.80 -11.39
CA ILE A 228 12.45 -1.70 -12.37
C ILE A 228 11.30 -0.76 -12.02
N ARG A 229 11.59 0.54 -12.03
CA ARG A 229 10.65 1.67 -12.03
C ARG A 229 9.99 1.79 -13.41
N TRP A 230 9.25 0.76 -13.80
CA TRP A 230 8.66 0.65 -15.13
C TRP A 230 7.64 1.76 -15.42
N TRP A 231 7.10 2.39 -14.39
CA TRP A 231 6.12 3.46 -14.50
C TRP A 231 6.72 4.84 -14.83
N ASP A 232 8.04 4.98 -14.79
CA ASP A 232 8.74 6.23 -15.06
C ASP A 232 9.19 6.28 -16.53
N SER A 233 8.43 6.98 -17.37
CA SER A 233 8.67 7.07 -18.82
C SER A 233 10.01 7.73 -19.18
N GLU A 234 10.58 8.51 -18.26
CA GLU A 234 11.85 9.22 -18.47
C GLU A 234 13.06 8.40 -17.99
N ALA A 235 12.85 7.22 -17.40
CA ALA A 235 13.92 6.35 -16.92
C ALA A 235 14.74 5.77 -18.08
N GLY A 236 15.82 6.46 -18.46
CA GLY A 236 16.72 6.06 -19.54
C GLY A 236 17.99 5.33 -19.09
N THR A 237 18.30 5.36 -17.79
CA THR A 237 19.53 4.79 -17.24
C THR A 237 19.29 3.79 -16.11
N LEU A 238 20.30 2.98 -15.78
CA LEU A 238 20.26 2.06 -14.64
C LEU A 238 19.95 2.79 -13.33
N ARG A 239 20.54 3.97 -13.12
CA ARG A 239 20.29 4.80 -11.94
C ARG A 239 18.82 5.18 -11.80
N ASP A 240 18.20 5.61 -12.88
CA ASP A 240 16.83 6.12 -12.86
C ASP A 240 15.83 4.97 -12.70
N ALA A 241 16.11 3.84 -13.35
CA ALA A 241 15.19 2.72 -13.42
C ALA A 241 15.27 1.75 -12.23
N ALA A 242 16.44 1.55 -11.62
CA ALA A 242 16.58 0.56 -10.55
C ALA A 242 16.08 1.10 -9.20
N VAL A 243 15.09 0.42 -8.62
CA VAL A 243 14.57 0.73 -7.29
C VAL A 243 15.49 0.09 -6.23
N MET A 244 16.23 0.93 -5.51
CA MET A 244 17.16 0.52 -4.46
C MET A 244 16.71 1.06 -3.10
N ASP A 245 16.62 0.18 -2.10
CA ASP A 245 16.33 0.59 -0.72
C ASP A 245 17.47 1.43 -0.14
N SER A 246 17.16 2.40 0.72
CA SER A 246 18.18 3.15 1.44
C SER A 246 18.97 2.24 2.40
N GLY A 247 20.29 2.46 2.50
CA GLY A 247 21.12 1.77 3.49
C GLY A 247 21.49 0.32 3.16
N ILE A 248 21.18 -0.15 1.95
CA ILE A 248 21.65 -1.46 1.46
C ILE A 248 23.17 -1.52 1.41
N LYS A 249 23.69 -2.74 1.55
CA LYS A 249 25.13 -3.00 1.64
C LYS A 249 25.56 -4.01 0.60
N THR A 250 26.80 -3.88 0.13
CA THR A 250 27.43 -4.92 -0.69
C THR A 250 27.68 -6.19 0.13
N LYS A 251 28.07 -7.28 -0.53
CA LYS A 251 28.47 -8.54 0.13
C LYS A 251 29.51 -8.35 1.24
N ASP A 252 30.41 -7.38 1.09
CA ASP A 252 31.47 -7.05 2.07
C ASP A 252 30.99 -6.08 3.18
N ARG A 253 29.68 -5.89 3.32
CA ARG A 253 29.03 -5.01 4.31
C ARG A 253 29.40 -3.52 4.21
N LYS A 254 29.88 -3.09 3.04
CA LYS A 254 30.09 -1.67 2.73
C LYS A 254 28.81 -1.04 2.19
N PRO A 255 28.59 0.27 2.34
CA PRO A 255 27.50 0.97 1.65
C PRO A 255 27.52 0.62 0.16
N TYR A 256 26.35 0.36 -0.41
CA TYR A 256 26.23 0.07 -1.83
C TYR A 256 26.63 1.30 -2.65
N PRO A 257 27.41 1.14 -3.74
CA PRO A 257 27.80 2.26 -4.56
C PRO A 257 26.57 2.91 -5.22
N GLU A 258 26.68 4.20 -5.48
CA GLU A 258 25.71 4.90 -6.30
C GLU A 258 25.68 4.27 -7.71
N LEU A 259 24.48 4.04 -8.24
CA LEU A 259 24.32 3.40 -9.55
C LEU A 259 24.76 4.34 -10.67
N PRO A 260 25.40 3.85 -11.73
CA PRO A 260 25.85 4.68 -12.85
C PRO A 260 24.70 5.09 -13.79
N ASP A 261 24.91 6.18 -14.54
CA ASP A 261 24.05 6.64 -15.65
C ASP A 261 24.21 5.79 -16.92
N THR A 262 24.39 4.48 -16.77
CA THR A 262 24.52 3.55 -17.90
C THR A 262 23.16 3.41 -18.57
N GLU A 263 23.09 3.67 -19.89
CA GLU A 263 21.87 3.50 -20.68
C GLU A 263 21.26 2.11 -20.49
N LEU A 264 19.94 2.07 -20.37
CA LEU A 264 19.21 0.81 -20.30
C LEU A 264 19.39 0.00 -21.58
N ARG A 265 19.63 -1.29 -21.41
CA ARG A 265 19.57 -2.27 -22.48
C ARG A 265 18.13 -2.39 -22.98
N ALA A 266 17.96 -2.78 -24.25
CA ALA A 266 16.66 -2.85 -24.90
C ALA A 266 15.63 -3.73 -24.16
N ASP A 267 16.08 -4.82 -23.53
CA ASP A 267 15.24 -5.73 -22.74
C ASP A 267 14.78 -5.11 -21.41
N ALA A 268 15.57 -4.23 -20.80
CA ALA A 268 15.16 -3.49 -19.62
C ALA A 268 14.27 -2.29 -19.99
N ALA A 269 14.62 -1.59 -21.08
CA ALA A 269 13.88 -0.45 -21.58
C ALA A 269 12.47 -0.81 -22.08
N SER A 270 12.26 -2.04 -22.58
CA SER A 270 10.93 -2.48 -23.04
C SER A 270 9.88 -2.53 -21.93
N TYR A 271 10.30 -2.66 -20.67
CA TYR A 271 9.38 -2.62 -19.53
C TYR A 271 8.84 -1.22 -19.24
N VAL A 272 9.54 -0.16 -19.64
CA VAL A 272 9.14 1.22 -19.33
C VAL A 272 7.86 1.57 -20.07
N TYR A 273 6.84 1.98 -19.31
CA TYR A 273 5.54 2.35 -19.86
C TYR A 273 5.61 3.72 -20.53
N THR A 274 5.35 3.73 -21.83
CA THR A 274 5.34 4.93 -22.68
C THR A 274 3.98 5.17 -23.33
N GLY A 275 2.94 4.46 -22.86
CA GLY A 275 1.59 4.56 -23.39
C GLY A 275 0.84 5.80 -22.92
N GLU A 276 -0.19 6.18 -23.67
CA GLU A 276 -1.01 7.38 -23.40
C GLU A 276 -2.22 7.11 -22.48
N VAL A 277 -2.52 5.84 -22.19
CA VAL A 277 -3.66 5.45 -21.36
C VAL A 277 -3.21 5.31 -19.90
N PRO A 278 -3.92 5.90 -18.92
CA PRO A 278 -3.64 5.69 -17.50
C PRO A 278 -3.59 4.23 -17.09
N VAL A 279 -2.55 3.83 -16.34
CA VAL A 279 -2.40 2.49 -15.75
C VAL A 279 -2.44 2.58 -14.23
N PHE A 280 -3.33 1.80 -13.62
CA PHE A 280 -3.43 1.65 -12.17
C PHE A 280 -2.88 0.30 -11.72
N TYR A 281 -2.11 0.28 -10.63
CA TYR A 281 -1.42 -0.91 -10.16
C TYR A 281 -1.22 -0.96 -8.63
N GLY A 282 -0.92 -2.15 -8.10
CA GLY A 282 -0.65 -2.44 -6.68
C GLY A 282 0.77 -3.00 -6.47
N HIS A 283 0.98 -3.93 -5.53
CA HIS A 283 2.22 -4.72 -5.35
C HIS A 283 3.50 -4.00 -4.84
N TYR A 284 3.54 -2.67 -4.78
CA TYR A 284 4.78 -1.92 -4.45
C TYR A 284 4.90 -1.47 -2.99
N TRP A 285 3.96 -1.82 -2.12
CA TRP A 285 4.00 -1.62 -0.68
C TRP A 285 4.41 -0.20 -0.29
N ARG A 286 3.71 0.80 -0.84
CA ARG A 286 3.97 2.22 -0.54
C ARG A 286 3.52 2.56 0.87
N GLN A 287 3.92 3.73 1.35
CA GLN A 287 3.56 4.26 2.66
C GLN A 287 3.47 5.79 2.58
N GLY A 288 2.68 6.40 3.45
CA GLY A 288 2.48 7.84 3.45
C GLY A 288 1.65 8.35 2.27
N ALA A 289 1.81 9.64 1.96
CA ALA A 289 1.14 10.29 0.84
C ALA A 289 1.68 9.79 -0.50
N PRO A 290 0.86 9.74 -1.57
CA PRO A 290 1.33 9.44 -2.92
C PRO A 290 2.39 10.46 -3.41
N GLU A 291 3.61 10.00 -3.67
CA GLU A 291 4.72 10.84 -4.11
C GLU A 291 4.84 10.92 -5.65
N PRO A 292 4.97 12.13 -6.23
CA PRO A 292 5.19 12.29 -7.67
C PRO A 292 6.49 11.60 -8.14
N GLY A 293 6.41 10.88 -9.25
CA GLY A 293 7.52 10.12 -9.84
C GLY A 293 7.82 8.77 -9.16
N GLN A 294 7.36 8.56 -7.92
CA GLN A 294 7.52 7.29 -7.21
C GLN A 294 6.23 6.47 -7.22
N ASP A 295 5.11 7.10 -6.88
CA ASP A 295 3.82 6.42 -6.74
C ASP A 295 2.88 6.77 -7.89
N TRP A 296 3.07 7.93 -8.51
CA TRP A 296 2.32 8.31 -9.68
C TRP A 296 3.14 9.15 -10.67
N THR A 297 2.76 9.07 -11.94
CA THR A 297 3.21 9.94 -13.03
C THR A 297 1.99 10.49 -13.76
N ALA A 298 2.16 11.20 -14.87
CA ALA A 298 1.03 11.61 -15.70
C ALA A 298 0.20 10.41 -16.21
N ARG A 299 0.78 9.21 -16.34
CA ARG A 299 0.13 8.04 -16.97
C ARG A 299 0.04 6.81 -16.09
N THR A 300 0.55 6.82 -14.87
CA THR A 300 0.60 5.63 -14.01
C THR A 300 0.30 6.00 -12.57
N ALA A 301 -0.44 5.17 -11.84
CA ALA A 301 -0.80 5.41 -10.44
C ALA A 301 -0.78 4.11 -9.63
N CYS A 302 0.09 4.04 -8.64
CA CYS A 302 0.09 3.00 -7.62
C CYS A 302 -1.05 3.27 -6.63
N VAL A 303 -1.79 2.24 -6.24
CA VAL A 303 -2.82 2.29 -5.19
C VAL A 303 -2.52 1.37 -4.00
N ASP A 304 -1.38 0.68 -3.99
CA ASP A 304 -0.94 -0.14 -2.85
C ASP A 304 -0.08 0.68 -1.88
N PHE A 305 -0.68 1.07 -0.75
CA PHE A 305 -0.03 1.77 0.35
C PHE A 305 0.04 0.93 1.63
N SER A 306 0.28 -0.38 1.51
CA SER A 306 0.58 -1.28 2.63
C SER A 306 -0.49 -1.31 3.74
N ALA A 307 -1.78 -1.41 3.41
CA ALA A 307 -2.90 -1.34 4.36
C ALA A 307 -2.70 -2.18 5.65
N VAL A 308 -2.10 -3.36 5.51
CA VAL A 308 -1.84 -4.32 6.60
C VAL A 308 -0.66 -3.95 7.53
N LYS A 309 0.13 -2.92 7.20
CA LYS A 309 1.30 -2.50 8.00
C LYS A 309 1.01 -1.25 8.81
N PRO A 310 1.64 -1.11 9.99
CA PRO A 310 1.68 0.18 10.68
C PRO A 310 2.21 1.29 9.77
N GLY A 311 1.48 2.41 9.69
CA GLY A 311 1.80 3.55 8.82
C GLY A 311 1.37 3.40 7.36
N GLY A 312 0.76 2.27 6.99
CA GLY A 312 0.08 2.11 5.70
C GLY A 312 -1.40 2.49 5.75
N ALA A 313 -2.00 2.63 4.58
CA ALA A 313 -3.40 3.00 4.42
C ALA A 313 -4.02 2.23 3.24
N LEU A 314 -5.24 1.69 3.43
CA LEU A 314 -6.00 1.21 2.29
C LEU A 314 -6.36 2.41 1.41
N THR A 315 -5.96 2.32 0.14
CA THR A 315 -5.98 3.46 -0.77
C THR A 315 -6.82 3.14 -1.99
N ALA A 316 -7.63 4.10 -2.41
CA ALA A 316 -8.32 4.11 -3.69
C ALA A 316 -7.88 5.31 -4.53
N TYR A 317 -8.06 5.19 -5.85
CA TYR A 317 -8.02 6.30 -6.78
C TYR A 317 -9.37 6.41 -7.49
N ARG A 318 -9.98 7.60 -7.49
CA ARG A 318 -11.24 7.86 -8.20
C ARG A 318 -10.98 8.35 -9.62
N TRP A 319 -11.17 7.47 -10.58
CA TRP A 319 -11.13 7.83 -12.00
C TRP A 319 -12.51 8.26 -12.51
N SER A 320 -12.57 9.42 -13.17
CA SER A 320 -13.79 10.07 -13.65
C SER A 320 -13.76 10.38 -15.15
N GLY A 321 -12.84 9.77 -15.91
CA GLY A 321 -12.71 9.97 -17.36
C GLY A 321 -11.45 10.73 -17.78
N GLU A 322 -10.61 11.13 -16.84
CA GLU A 322 -9.38 11.86 -17.10
C GLU A 322 -8.32 11.00 -17.80
N SER A 323 -7.52 11.64 -18.66
CA SER A 323 -6.41 10.99 -19.37
C SER A 323 -5.10 11.06 -18.60
N GLU A 324 -4.98 11.96 -17.62
CA GLU A 324 -3.79 12.14 -16.79
C GLU A 324 -4.14 11.93 -15.33
N ILE A 325 -3.22 11.35 -14.57
CA ILE A 325 -3.41 11.14 -13.14
C ILE A 325 -3.47 12.48 -12.42
N ASP A 326 -4.53 12.68 -11.63
CA ASP A 326 -4.66 13.81 -10.72
C ASP A 326 -4.48 13.31 -9.27
N PRO A 327 -3.42 13.72 -8.55
CA PRO A 327 -3.21 13.27 -7.18
C PRO A 327 -4.36 13.65 -6.22
N ALA A 328 -5.20 14.63 -6.56
CA ALA A 328 -6.39 14.98 -5.77
C ALA A 328 -7.47 13.89 -5.77
N ASN A 329 -7.39 12.92 -6.70
CA ASN A 329 -8.33 11.80 -6.79
C ASN A 329 -7.92 10.59 -5.92
N TYR A 330 -6.79 10.66 -5.21
CA TYR A 330 -6.44 9.66 -4.21
C TYR A 330 -7.31 9.80 -2.95
N HIS A 331 -7.77 8.65 -2.46
CA HIS A 331 -8.53 8.51 -1.23
C HIS A 331 -7.80 7.48 -0.35
N GLN A 332 -7.15 7.93 0.73
CA GLN A 332 -6.43 7.07 1.67
C GLN A 332 -7.19 7.02 3.00
N LEU A 333 -7.58 5.82 3.42
CA LEU A 333 -8.27 5.61 4.69
C LEU A 333 -7.40 6.04 5.88
N GLY A 334 -7.98 6.77 6.83
CA GLY A 334 -7.27 7.22 8.04
C GLY A 334 -6.22 8.29 7.78
N ALA A 335 -6.10 8.78 6.54
CA ALA A 335 -5.29 9.93 6.24
C ALA A 335 -6.16 11.19 6.37
N ALA A 336 -6.01 11.91 7.47
CA ALA A 336 -6.48 13.28 7.58
C ALA A 336 -5.64 14.18 6.66
N TRP A 337 -5.83 14.04 5.35
CA TRP A 337 -5.37 15.03 4.39
C TRP A 337 -6.37 16.18 4.42
N ASP A 338 -6.14 17.10 5.35
CA ASP A 338 -6.50 18.49 5.14
C ASP A 338 -5.80 18.88 3.84
N PHE A 339 -6.51 18.83 2.70
CA PHE A 339 -6.13 19.66 1.57
C PHE A 339 -6.66 21.05 1.93
N PRO A 340 -5.87 21.99 2.49
CA PRO A 340 -6.18 23.36 2.20
C PRO A 340 -5.98 23.45 0.68
N SER A 341 -7.06 23.74 -0.03
CA SER A 341 -6.96 24.52 -1.25
C SER A 341 -5.90 25.60 -1.04
N LEU A 342 -4.66 25.34 -1.48
CA LEU A 342 -3.50 26.22 -1.28
C LEU A 342 -3.65 27.56 -2.02
N ALA A 343 -4.79 27.78 -2.67
CA ALA A 343 -5.18 29.02 -3.30
C ALA A 343 -6.17 29.88 -2.50
N LEU A 344 -6.86 29.38 -1.45
CA LEU A 344 -7.99 30.12 -0.84
C LEU A 344 -7.82 30.53 0.64
N VAL A 345 -6.79 30.06 1.34
CA VAL A 345 -6.54 30.47 2.76
C VAL A 345 -5.46 31.56 2.88
N TRP A 346 -4.69 31.82 1.81
CA TRP A 346 -3.65 32.86 1.79
C TRP A 346 -4.20 34.30 1.93
N GLU A 347 -5.48 34.55 1.64
CA GLU A 347 -6.06 35.90 1.71
C GLU A 347 -6.68 36.29 3.08
N ALA A 348 -6.85 35.36 4.03
CA ALA A 348 -7.68 35.63 5.22
C ALA A 348 -6.95 35.83 6.56
N LYS A 349 -5.64 35.50 6.69
CA LYS A 349 -4.93 35.52 7.99
C LYS A 349 -3.87 36.62 8.17
N THR A 350 -3.87 37.66 7.34
CA THR A 350 -3.10 38.90 7.62
C THR A 350 -3.83 39.86 8.59
N ARG A 351 -4.86 39.41 9.33
CA ARG A 351 -5.52 40.23 10.35
C ARG A 351 -5.91 39.40 11.58
N ALA A 352 -5.08 39.47 12.62
CA ALA A 352 -5.48 39.69 14.02
C ALA A 352 -4.41 39.14 15.00
N ILE A 353 -3.51 40.04 15.41
CA ILE A 353 -3.13 40.33 16.81
C ILE A 353 -3.38 39.17 17.82
N VAL A 354 -2.31 38.52 18.27
CA VAL A 354 -2.34 37.83 19.58
C VAL A 354 -2.05 38.87 20.66
N ALA A 355 -3.12 39.28 21.34
CA ALA A 355 -3.04 40.02 22.60
C ALA A 355 -2.39 39.12 23.66
N GLY A 356 -1.21 39.48 24.15
CA GLY A 356 -0.61 38.77 25.29
C GLY A 356 0.82 39.14 25.68
N ALA A 357 1.68 39.62 24.75
CA ALA A 357 3.12 39.66 25.03
C ALA A 357 3.84 41.01 24.81
N GLY A 358 3.13 42.14 24.67
CA GLY A 358 3.74 43.47 24.85
C GLY A 358 4.93 43.84 23.95
N ARG A 359 5.15 43.14 22.83
CA ARG A 359 6.08 43.55 21.76
C ARG A 359 5.29 43.84 20.50
N ILE A 360 5.44 45.06 19.98
CA ILE A 360 4.87 45.49 18.69
C ILE A 360 6.04 45.67 17.73
N GLU A 361 6.62 44.57 17.25
CA GLU A 361 7.39 44.54 16.01
C GLU A 361 7.02 43.26 15.26
N ALA A 362 6.85 43.36 13.94
CA ALA A 362 6.49 42.24 13.10
C ALA A 362 7.69 41.29 12.99
N LEU A 363 7.48 40.02 13.34
CA LEU A 363 8.47 38.96 13.12
C LEU A 363 8.70 38.78 11.62
N THR A 364 9.94 38.52 11.24
CA THR A 364 10.30 38.16 9.86
C THR A 364 9.88 36.72 9.55
N ASP A 365 9.69 36.39 8.26
CA ASP A 365 9.28 35.03 7.83
C ASP A 365 10.23 33.95 8.36
N ALA A 366 11.53 34.25 8.43
CA ALA A 366 12.54 33.36 9.00
C ALA A 366 12.38 33.15 10.52
N GLU A 367 12.02 34.20 11.28
CA GLU A 367 11.77 34.09 12.73
C GLU A 367 10.47 33.33 13.02
N VAL A 368 9.46 33.46 12.15
CA VAL A 368 8.22 32.68 12.24
C VAL A 368 8.47 31.19 11.95
N GLU A 369 9.29 30.87 10.95
CA GLU A 369 9.69 29.50 10.62
C GLU A 369 10.60 28.84 11.66
N SER A 370 11.57 29.57 12.23
CA SER A 370 12.54 28.97 13.14
C SER A 370 12.12 28.94 14.61
N GLU A 371 11.28 29.88 15.07
CA GLU A 371 10.96 30.03 16.51
C GLU A 371 9.48 29.78 16.85
N VAL A 372 8.55 30.08 15.93
CA VAL A 372 7.11 30.06 16.21
C VAL A 372 6.45 28.77 15.70
N LEU A 373 6.66 28.41 14.43
CA LEU A 373 6.03 27.25 13.79
C LEU A 373 6.36 25.90 14.45
N PRO A 374 7.62 25.60 14.85
CA PRO A 374 7.95 24.35 15.53
C PRO A 374 7.28 24.25 16.89
N ASN A 375 7.18 25.36 17.63
CA ASN A 375 6.55 25.38 18.96
C ASN A 375 5.02 25.36 18.87
N LEU A 376 4.41 25.96 17.84
CA LEU A 376 2.96 25.92 17.61
C LEU A 376 2.46 24.53 17.20
N HIS A 377 3.25 23.77 16.43
CA HIS A 377 2.92 22.40 16.05
C HIS A 377 2.99 21.46 17.27
N LYS A 378 4.04 21.60 18.09
CA LYS A 378 4.24 20.85 19.34
C LYS A 378 3.11 21.08 20.33
N GLU A 379 2.78 22.35 20.61
CA GLU A 379 1.68 22.70 21.51
C GLU A 379 0.32 22.21 20.97
N ARG A 380 0.12 22.16 19.64
CA ARG A 380 -1.11 21.63 19.03
C ARG A 380 -1.26 20.10 19.09
N ILE A 381 -0.17 19.34 19.08
CA ILE A 381 -0.24 17.87 19.24
C ILE A 381 -0.46 17.52 20.71
N VAL A 382 0.37 18.08 21.58
CA VAL A 382 0.36 17.74 23.01
C VAL A 382 -0.96 18.14 23.66
N SER A 383 -1.53 19.30 23.29
CA SER A 383 -2.84 19.74 23.78
C SER A 383 -4.04 18.86 23.38
N ARG A 384 -3.85 17.93 22.44
CA ARG A 384 -4.89 16.98 21.99
C ARG A 384 -4.73 15.58 22.58
N TYR A 385 -3.67 15.31 23.35
CA TYR A 385 -3.53 14.07 24.08
C TYR A 385 -4.55 13.90 25.19
N THR A 386 -4.82 12.64 25.54
CA THR A 386 -5.82 12.31 26.55
C THR A 386 -5.18 12.24 27.93
N TYR A 387 -5.38 13.30 28.73
CA TYR A 387 -4.87 13.39 30.09
C TYR A 387 -5.90 13.01 31.14
N ARG A 388 -5.44 12.37 32.22
CA ARG A 388 -6.26 12.10 33.40
C ARG A 388 -5.48 12.36 34.68
N ALA A 389 -6.13 12.92 35.69
CA ALA A 389 -5.64 12.91 37.06
C ALA A 389 -6.59 12.14 37.99
N PHE A 390 -6.02 11.40 38.93
CA PHE A 390 -6.79 10.69 39.96
C PHE A 390 -5.98 10.61 41.26
N TRP A 391 -6.68 10.45 42.39
CA TRP A 391 -6.05 10.30 43.70
C TRP A 391 -5.49 8.87 43.86
N SER A 392 -4.22 8.76 44.26
CA SER A 392 -3.60 7.49 44.67
C SER A 392 -3.54 7.43 46.19
N ALA A 393 -4.25 6.47 46.78
CA ALA A 393 -4.19 6.24 48.22
C ALA A 393 -2.86 5.60 48.67
N GLU A 394 -2.12 4.99 47.73
CA GLU A 394 -0.80 4.41 48.00
C GLU A 394 0.29 5.48 48.05
N ASP A 395 0.24 6.44 47.13
CA ASP A 395 1.22 7.54 47.05
C ASP A 395 0.81 8.76 47.89
N GLU A 396 -0.39 8.74 48.48
CA GLU A 396 -1.03 9.86 49.19
C GLU A 396 -1.00 11.19 48.40
N MET A 397 -1.06 11.10 47.06
CA MET A 397 -0.96 12.22 46.12
C MET A 397 -1.87 12.01 44.90
N TYR A 398 -2.06 13.07 44.12
CA TYR A 398 -2.68 12.96 42.80
C TYR A 398 -1.67 12.52 41.76
N VAL A 399 -2.06 11.55 40.92
CA VAL A 399 -1.29 11.04 39.80
C VAL A 399 -1.88 11.58 38.49
N GLY A 400 -1.10 12.34 37.73
CA GLY A 400 -1.39 12.74 36.36
C GLY A 400 -0.80 11.72 35.39
N VAL A 401 -1.57 11.30 34.39
CA VAL A 401 -1.16 10.35 33.35
C VAL A 401 -1.63 10.83 31.98
N VAL A 402 -0.97 10.35 30.92
CA VAL A 402 -1.33 10.57 29.52
C VAL A 402 -1.52 9.20 28.84
N ALA A 403 -2.61 9.02 28.10
CA ALA A 403 -2.93 7.72 27.53
C ALA A 403 -1.92 7.30 26.44
N GLU A 404 -1.42 8.26 25.67
CA GLU A 404 -0.50 8.08 24.55
C GLU A 404 0.92 7.69 25.00
N PHE A 405 1.27 7.92 26.27
CA PHE A 405 2.51 7.47 26.90
C PHE A 405 2.20 6.68 28.19
N PRO A 406 1.84 5.39 28.09
CA PRO A 406 1.34 4.59 29.22
C PRO A 406 2.30 4.42 30.40
N HIS A 407 3.59 4.72 30.19
CA HIS A 407 4.64 4.58 31.19
C HIS A 407 4.99 5.89 31.90
N MET A 408 4.31 7.00 31.59
CA MET A 408 4.57 8.29 32.19
C MET A 408 3.51 8.67 33.22
N SER A 409 3.96 9.22 34.33
CA SER A 409 3.10 9.80 35.35
C SER A 409 3.78 10.98 36.05
N TRP A 410 2.97 11.84 36.66
CA TRP A 410 3.44 12.94 37.48
C TRP A 410 2.65 13.01 38.80
N LEU A 411 3.36 13.09 39.93
CA LEU A 411 2.78 13.16 41.27
C LEU A 411 2.72 14.60 41.77
N ALA A 412 1.60 15.01 42.34
CA ALA A 412 1.45 16.32 42.98
C ALA A 412 0.37 16.31 44.09
N ASP A 413 0.39 17.33 44.94
CA ASP A 413 -0.56 17.50 46.05
C ASP A 413 -1.99 17.82 45.56
N SER A 414 -2.14 18.24 44.30
CA SER A 414 -3.44 18.54 43.69
C SER A 414 -3.57 17.98 42.29
N ALA A 415 -4.81 17.62 41.90
CA ALA A 415 -5.11 17.12 40.55
C ALA A 415 -4.68 18.08 39.43
N ARG A 416 -4.82 19.40 39.68
CA ARG A 416 -4.44 20.44 38.71
C ARG A 416 -2.93 20.51 38.50
N GLU A 417 -2.15 20.43 39.57
CA GLU A 417 -0.69 20.41 39.48
C GLU A 417 -0.19 19.10 38.87
N ALA A 418 -0.87 17.98 39.15
CA ALA A 418 -0.56 16.69 38.54
C ALA A 418 -0.76 16.71 37.02
N LEU A 419 -1.86 17.30 36.54
CA LEU A 419 -2.13 17.50 35.11
C LEU A 419 -1.12 18.44 34.44
N ALA A 420 -0.87 19.60 35.07
CA ALA A 420 0.09 20.56 34.52
C ALA A 420 1.52 19.99 34.45
N GLY A 421 1.91 19.17 35.42
CA GLY A 421 3.22 18.51 35.43
C GLY A 421 3.38 17.45 34.34
N ILE A 422 2.38 16.57 34.15
CA ILE A 422 2.42 15.55 33.10
C ILE A 422 2.34 16.17 31.69
N GLU A 423 1.57 17.24 31.49
CA GLU A 423 1.51 17.94 30.20
C GLU A 423 2.86 18.57 29.84
N LYS A 424 3.51 19.22 30.81
CA LYS A 424 4.83 19.82 30.61
C LYS A 424 5.89 18.79 30.23
N ILE A 425 5.99 17.68 30.97
CA ILE A 425 7.04 16.68 30.70
C ILE A 425 6.82 15.99 29.34
N VAL A 426 5.56 15.76 28.96
CA VAL A 426 5.21 15.19 27.65
C VAL A 426 5.55 16.18 26.52
N THR A 427 5.38 17.49 26.75
CA THR A 427 5.80 18.53 25.79
C THR A 427 7.31 18.46 25.52
N ASP A 428 8.11 18.35 26.58
CA ASP A 428 9.57 18.28 26.47
C ASP A 428 10.01 16.97 25.76
N ILE A 429 9.34 15.85 26.04
CA ILE A 429 9.66 14.56 25.42
C ILE A 429 9.27 14.52 23.95
N VAL A 430 8.08 15.01 23.58
CA VAL A 430 7.68 15.10 22.17
C VAL A 430 8.66 15.97 21.40
N ALA A 431 9.14 17.07 21.99
CA ALA A 431 10.13 17.93 21.36
C ALA A 431 11.48 17.21 21.13
N ASP A 432 11.92 16.36 22.07
CA ASP A 432 13.13 15.55 21.93
C ASP A 432 12.96 14.44 20.87
N MET A 433 11.81 13.77 20.86
CA MET A 433 11.48 12.75 19.87
C MET A 433 11.49 13.33 18.45
N GLU A 434 10.87 14.49 18.23
CA GLU A 434 10.91 15.17 16.93
C GLU A 434 12.35 15.57 16.53
N ALA A 435 13.13 16.11 17.48
CA ALA A 435 14.51 16.52 17.21
C ALA A 435 15.43 15.36 16.82
N ASN A 436 15.12 14.15 17.31
CA ASN A 436 15.86 12.92 17.02
C ASN A 436 15.23 12.09 15.88
N GLY A 437 14.15 12.57 15.25
CA GLY A 437 13.45 11.85 14.19
C GLY A 437 12.73 10.57 14.68
N GLU A 438 12.40 10.51 15.96
CA GLU A 438 11.68 9.41 16.58
C GLU A 438 10.16 9.57 16.40
N PHE A 439 9.43 8.45 16.49
CA PHE A 439 7.99 8.41 16.26
C PHE A 439 7.21 9.08 17.39
N VAL A 440 6.55 10.21 17.09
CA VAL A 440 5.63 10.88 18.02
C VAL A 440 4.25 10.18 18.00
N PRO A 441 3.72 9.70 19.14
CA PRO A 441 2.41 9.07 19.20
C PRO A 441 1.29 9.99 18.69
N VAL A 442 0.41 9.47 17.84
CA VAL A 442 -0.77 10.23 17.40
C VAL A 442 -1.77 10.35 18.56
N PRO A 443 -2.39 11.52 18.81
CA PRO A 443 -3.41 11.67 19.85
C PRO A 443 -4.56 10.70 19.66
N PHE A 444 -5.06 10.07 20.74
CA PHE A 444 -6.18 9.12 20.66
C PHE A 444 -7.44 9.74 20.06
N ALA A 445 -7.68 11.04 20.31
CA ALA A 445 -8.80 11.77 19.71
C ALA A 445 -8.66 11.98 18.19
N ASP A 446 -7.44 11.85 17.68
CA ASP A 446 -7.12 11.92 16.25
C ASP A 446 -6.84 10.52 15.66
N ARG A 447 -7.00 9.45 16.46
CA ARG A 447 -7.02 8.07 15.97
C ARG A 447 -8.48 7.75 15.55
N PRO A 448 -8.69 7.03 14.43
CA PRO A 448 -10.03 6.66 13.98
C PRO A 448 -10.81 5.85 15.03
#